data_AF-A0A7S0SS39-F1
#
_entry.id   AF-A0A7S0SS39-F1
#
_cell.length_a   1.000
_cell.length_b   1.000
_cell.length_c   1.000
_cell.angle_alpha   90.00
_cell.angle_beta   90.00
_cell.angle_gamma   90.00
#
_symmetry.space_group_name_H-M   'P 1'
#
loop_
_entity.id
_entity.type
_entity.pdbx_description
1 polymer ?
#
loop_
_entity_poly.entity_id
_entity_poly.type
_entity_poly.pdbx_seq_one_letter_code
_entity_poly.pdbx_strand_id
1 'polypeptide(L)'
;GTTDRTSLRGVSVTAKSNIHLTEVFKDMYELVRYWTKEAKVEVSAKIGLDPEPERDWVMKKLCGFFNTDAEAHADTDTMLVYYSGHGEGTAGDWCLHNDDRISLDDVLTLWNGSFAKSKAKVLVLVLDSCHSGWWVERARDLKLPDVIIQAACSKTQTTLDGSFNAVFIDYQKLAPAGISHDTAMSRMVLTRGDTIVHECRPCVYVPRGGAKYILCSATGQTFKLMGDVHTASG
;
A
#
# COMPACT_ATOMS: atom_id res chain seq x y z
N GLY A 1 15.08 5.18 -24.98
CA GLY A 1 16.12 5.77 -24.12
C GLY A 1 15.44 6.54 -23.02
N THR A 2 15.19 5.88 -21.89
CA THR A 2 14.69 6.44 -20.62
C THR A 2 14.91 5.35 -19.58
N THR A 3 16.15 5.21 -19.09
CA THR A 3 16.49 4.22 -18.07
C THR A 3 16.56 4.88 -16.71
N ASP A 4 15.68 4.41 -15.83
CA ASP A 4 15.91 4.12 -14.42
C ASP A 4 16.49 5.24 -13.55
N ARG A 5 15.60 6.15 -13.14
CA ARG A 5 15.79 6.90 -11.89
C ARG A 5 14.52 6.82 -11.05
N THR A 6 14.40 5.72 -10.31
CA THR A 6 13.31 5.45 -9.39
C THR A 6 13.80 5.46 -7.95
N SER A 7 13.49 6.53 -7.22
CA SER A 7 13.65 6.59 -5.77
C SER A 7 12.27 6.66 -5.12
N LEU A 8 12.08 5.81 -4.10
CA LEU A 8 10.80 5.55 -3.45
C LEU A 8 10.72 6.33 -2.13
N ARG A 9 9.66 7.11 -1.95
CA ARG A 9 9.31 7.78 -0.68
C ARG A 9 8.03 7.18 -0.12
N GLY A 10 7.92 7.05 1.20
CA GLY A 10 6.76 6.43 1.85
C GLY A 10 6.15 7.30 2.95
N VAL A 11 4.83 7.37 3.02
CA VAL A 11 4.06 7.87 4.18
C VAL A 11 3.21 6.72 4.73
N SER A 12 3.02 6.68 6.05
CA SER A 12 2.17 5.69 6.71
C SER A 12 1.02 6.40 7.42
N VAL A 13 -0.19 5.90 7.24
CA VAL A 13 -1.41 6.31 7.94
C VAL A 13 -1.94 5.07 8.66
N THR A 14 -2.08 5.16 9.98
CA THR A 14 -2.64 4.07 10.79
C THR A 14 -3.91 4.57 11.47
N ALA A 15 -5.01 3.84 11.35
CA ALA A 15 -6.25 4.10 12.09
C ALA A 15 -6.52 2.98 13.09
N LYS A 16 -7.20 3.30 14.19
CA LYS A 16 -7.55 2.37 15.28
C LYS A 16 -8.04 1.03 14.71
N SER A 17 -7.28 -0.02 14.95
CA SER A 17 -7.74 -1.40 14.87
C SER A 17 -7.94 -1.89 16.30
N ASN A 18 -8.81 -2.88 16.53
CA ASN A 18 -8.97 -3.53 17.83
C ASN A 18 -7.72 -4.35 18.25
N ILE A 19 -6.64 -4.25 17.48
CA ILE A 19 -5.32 -4.79 17.75
C ILE A 19 -4.71 -4.00 18.91
N HIS A 20 -3.97 -4.69 19.78
CA HIS A 20 -3.00 -3.98 20.60
C HIS A 20 -2.09 -3.18 19.67
N LEU A 21 -2.21 -1.84 19.68
CA LEU A 21 -1.48 -0.91 18.81
C LEU A 21 0.00 -1.32 18.58
N THR A 22 0.62 -1.97 19.57
CA THR A 22 1.93 -2.64 19.50
C THR A 22 2.18 -3.54 18.28
N GLU A 23 1.21 -4.32 17.78
CA GLU A 23 1.45 -5.24 16.65
C GLU A 23 1.46 -4.49 15.31
N VAL A 24 0.50 -3.59 15.09
CA VAL A 24 0.51 -2.70 13.90
C VAL A 24 1.76 -1.82 13.88
N PHE A 25 2.17 -1.31 15.05
CA PHE A 25 3.43 -0.55 15.18
C PHE A 25 4.64 -1.39 14.82
N LYS A 26 4.68 -2.65 15.27
CA LYS A 26 5.79 -3.55 15.00
C LYS A 26 5.89 -3.84 13.51
N ASP A 27 4.78 -4.16 12.86
CA ASP A 27 4.74 -4.49 11.44
C ASP A 27 5.17 -3.31 10.56
N MET A 28 4.62 -2.13 10.84
CA MET A 28 5.00 -0.91 10.13
C MET A 28 6.47 -0.54 10.40
N TYR A 29 6.94 -0.66 11.65
CA TYR A 29 8.34 -0.43 11.97
C TYR A 29 9.25 -1.41 11.23
N GLU A 30 8.86 -2.68 11.14
CA GLU A 30 9.62 -3.69 10.40
C GLU A 30 9.64 -3.41 8.90
N LEU A 31 8.53 -2.98 8.31
CA LEU A 31 8.45 -2.57 6.90
C LEU A 31 9.35 -1.35 6.67
N VAL A 32 9.20 -0.27 7.44
CA VAL A 32 10.03 0.94 7.32
C VAL A 32 11.50 0.64 7.58
N ARG A 33 11.82 -0.17 8.60
CA ARG A 33 13.18 -0.60 8.91
C ARG A 33 13.79 -1.40 7.77
N TYR A 34 13.04 -2.35 7.21
CA TYR A 34 13.48 -3.11 6.04
C TYR A 34 13.79 -2.14 4.90
N TRP A 35 12.87 -1.25 4.53
CA TRP A 35 13.06 -0.32 3.42
C TRP A 35 14.24 0.64 3.63
N THR A 36 14.36 1.23 4.83
CA THR A 36 15.40 2.22 5.12
C THR A 36 16.77 1.59 5.34
N LYS A 37 16.87 0.52 6.13
CA LYS A 37 18.17 -0.05 6.54
C LYS A 37 18.66 -1.15 5.63
N GLU A 38 17.76 -2.02 5.19
CA GLU A 38 18.12 -3.22 4.42
C GLU A 38 18.00 -2.95 2.92
N ALA A 39 16.91 -2.32 2.49
CA ALA A 39 16.69 -1.97 1.11
C ALA A 39 17.42 -0.70 0.66
N LYS A 40 17.96 0.07 1.62
CA LYS A 40 18.63 1.37 1.45
C LYS A 40 17.78 2.40 0.70
N VAL A 41 16.47 2.19 0.68
CA VAL A 41 15.53 3.10 0.07
C VAL A 41 15.36 4.30 0.98
N GLU A 42 15.41 5.49 0.41
CA GLU A 42 15.27 6.71 1.18
C GLU A 42 13.80 6.94 1.56
N VAL A 43 13.34 6.30 2.63
CA VAL A 43 11.98 6.52 3.13
C VAL A 43 11.97 7.77 4.01
N SER A 44 11.37 8.87 3.53
CA SER A 44 10.95 9.98 4.40
C SER A 44 9.62 9.58 5.04
N ALA A 45 9.68 8.66 6.00
CA ALA A 45 8.50 8.15 6.68
C ALA A 45 7.93 9.26 7.59
N LYS A 46 6.96 10.02 7.07
CA LYS A 46 6.06 10.76 7.95
C LYS A 46 5.05 9.77 8.49
N ILE A 47 5.36 9.23 9.66
CA ILE A 47 4.44 8.35 10.34
C ILE A 47 3.36 9.22 10.97
N GLY A 48 2.18 9.23 10.36
CA GLY A 48 0.99 9.77 11.00
C GLY A 48 0.51 8.78 12.06
N LEU A 49 1.03 8.90 13.28
CA LEU A 49 0.51 8.15 14.43
C LEU A 49 -0.48 9.03 15.17
N ASP A 50 -1.74 8.81 14.86
CA ASP A 50 -2.83 9.24 15.73
C ASP A 50 -3.66 7.99 16.03
N PRO A 51 -3.85 7.60 17.31
CA PRO A 51 -4.73 6.49 17.64
C PRO A 51 -6.19 6.76 17.24
N GLU A 52 -6.56 8.03 17.03
CA GLU A 52 -7.91 8.47 16.68
C GLU A 52 -7.83 9.53 15.56
N PRO A 53 -7.30 9.17 14.38
CA PRO A 53 -7.04 10.14 13.33
C PRO A 53 -8.37 10.68 12.81
N GLU A 54 -8.57 11.99 12.93
CA GLU A 54 -9.67 12.70 12.27
C GLU A 54 -9.41 12.82 10.77
N ARG A 55 -10.48 12.83 9.96
CA ARG A 55 -10.38 12.93 8.50
C ARG A 55 -9.54 14.10 8.03
N ASP A 56 -9.80 15.30 8.54
CA ASP A 56 -9.09 16.52 8.14
C ASP A 56 -7.59 16.43 8.40
N TRP A 57 -7.20 15.80 9.51
CA TRP A 57 -5.80 15.60 9.83
C TRP A 57 -5.13 14.65 8.83
N VAL A 58 -5.75 13.52 8.51
CA VAL A 58 -5.20 12.56 7.52
C VAL A 58 -5.10 13.20 6.14
N MET A 59 -6.16 13.89 5.71
CA MET A 59 -6.20 14.58 4.41
C MET A 59 -5.12 15.66 4.33
N LYS A 60 -4.88 16.41 5.41
CA LYS A 60 -3.79 17.40 5.49
C LYS A 60 -2.41 16.74 5.40
N LYS A 61 -2.20 15.57 6.02
CA LYS A 61 -0.94 14.82 5.93
C LYS A 61 -0.69 14.31 4.52
N LEU A 62 -1.69 13.72 3.87
CA LEU A 62 -1.60 13.28 2.48
C LEU A 62 -1.30 14.47 1.55
N CYS A 63 -2.00 15.59 1.72
CA CYS A 63 -1.78 16.80 0.93
C CYS A 63 -0.34 17.33 1.10
N GLY A 64 0.17 17.41 2.33
CA GLY A 64 1.56 17.80 2.58
C GLY A 64 2.57 16.84 1.95
N PHE A 65 2.31 15.54 2.02
CA PHE A 65 3.16 14.50 1.42
C PHE A 65 3.21 14.61 -0.10
N PHE A 66 2.07 14.74 -0.77
CA PHE A 66 2.03 14.86 -2.23
C PHE A 66 2.54 16.19 -2.77
N ASN A 67 2.66 17.22 -1.92
CA ASN A 67 3.12 18.55 -2.32
C ASN A 67 4.49 18.90 -1.75
N THR A 68 4.55 19.31 -0.49
CA THR A 68 5.77 19.83 0.15
C THR A 68 6.88 18.78 0.20
N ASP A 69 6.57 17.53 0.56
CA ASP A 69 7.60 16.47 0.59
C ASP A 69 8.05 16.08 -0.82
N ALA A 70 7.11 16.04 -1.77
CA ALA A 70 7.43 15.75 -3.17
C ALA A 70 8.32 16.82 -3.82
N GLU A 71 8.17 18.09 -3.42
CA GLU A 71 8.98 19.22 -3.87
C GLU A 71 10.38 19.19 -3.24
N ALA A 72 10.47 18.98 -1.92
CA ALA A 72 11.75 18.85 -1.22
C ALA A 72 12.59 17.66 -1.73
N HIS A 73 11.94 16.67 -2.34
CA HIS A 73 12.54 15.46 -2.89
C HIS A 73 12.20 15.30 -4.38
N ALA A 74 12.53 16.32 -5.15
CA ALA A 74 12.25 16.38 -6.59
C ALA A 74 12.88 15.23 -7.39
N ASP A 75 13.93 14.60 -6.86
CA ASP A 75 14.66 13.48 -7.46
C ASP A 75 13.94 12.13 -7.34
N THR A 76 12.81 12.08 -6.62
CA THR A 76 11.96 10.87 -6.51
C THR A 76 10.97 10.76 -7.64
N ASP A 77 10.57 9.53 -7.95
CA ASP A 77 9.55 9.27 -8.96
C ASP A 77 8.37 8.48 -8.40
N THR A 78 8.46 8.00 -7.16
CA THR A 78 7.42 7.16 -6.56
C THR A 78 7.06 7.64 -5.17
N MET A 79 5.75 7.79 -4.96
CA MET A 79 5.12 8.15 -3.68
C MET A 79 4.34 6.95 -3.18
N LEU A 80 4.75 6.37 -2.06
CA LEU A 80 4.11 5.22 -1.42
C LEU A 80 3.28 5.70 -0.23
N VAL A 81 2.02 5.28 -0.17
CA VAL A 81 1.15 5.46 0.98
C VAL A 81 0.82 4.07 1.51
N TYR A 82 1.12 3.84 2.76
CA TYR A 82 0.72 2.65 3.48
C TYR A 82 -0.43 3.00 4.42
N TYR A 83 -1.54 2.26 4.32
CA TYR A 83 -2.66 2.35 5.25
C TYR A 83 -2.85 1.02 5.97
N SER A 84 -2.99 1.06 7.29
CA SER A 84 -3.40 -0.09 8.10
C SER A 84 -4.50 0.33 9.08
N GLY A 85 -5.60 -0.41 9.08
CA GLY A 85 -6.79 -0.07 9.85
C GLY A 85 -8.05 -0.74 9.33
N HIS A 86 -9.21 -0.22 9.75
CA HIS A 86 -10.50 -0.73 9.31
C HIS A 86 -10.85 -0.25 7.90
N GLY A 87 -11.41 -1.13 7.08
CA GLY A 87 -11.98 -0.78 5.79
C GLY A 87 -13.48 -1.04 5.76
N GLU A 88 -14.23 -0.16 5.10
CA GLU A 88 -15.68 -0.27 4.97
C GLU A 88 -16.08 -1.46 4.07
N GLY A 89 -17.08 -2.24 4.48
CA GLY A 89 -17.51 -3.45 3.74
C GLY A 89 -17.99 -3.23 2.31
N THR A 90 -18.51 -2.04 2.01
CA THR A 90 -19.16 -1.72 0.73
C THR A 90 -18.28 -0.98 -0.26
N ALA A 91 -17.25 -0.28 0.21
CA ALA A 91 -16.39 0.55 -0.63
C ALA A 91 -14.88 0.35 -0.38
N GLY A 92 -14.50 -0.33 0.70
CA GLY A 92 -13.10 -0.43 1.15
C GLY A 92 -12.54 0.88 1.69
N ASP A 93 -13.39 1.88 1.91
CA ASP A 93 -13.01 3.20 2.42
C ASP A 93 -12.35 3.07 3.79
N TRP A 94 -11.35 3.90 4.03
CA TRP A 94 -10.60 3.92 5.28
C TRP A 94 -11.52 4.41 6.39
N CYS A 95 -11.82 3.55 7.34
CA CYS A 95 -12.60 3.91 8.52
C CYS A 95 -11.68 4.61 9.52
N LEU A 96 -12.08 5.83 9.89
CA LEU A 96 -11.37 6.69 10.82
C LEU A 96 -12.17 6.85 12.13
N HIS A 97 -11.68 7.71 13.03
CA HIS A 97 -12.39 8.06 14.25
C HIS A 97 -13.72 8.79 13.94
N ASN A 98 -14.66 8.77 14.88
CA ASN A 98 -15.99 9.41 14.74
C ASN A 98 -16.81 9.00 13.50
N ASP A 99 -16.66 7.75 13.05
CA ASP A 99 -17.32 7.25 11.84
C ASP A 99 -16.97 7.97 10.54
N ASP A 100 -15.92 8.79 10.55
CA ASP A 100 -15.38 9.37 9.34
C ASP A 100 -14.84 8.28 8.40
N ARG A 101 -14.88 8.58 7.10
CA ARG A 101 -14.37 7.71 6.04
C ARG A 101 -13.42 8.51 5.16
N ILE A 102 -12.40 7.88 4.59
CA ILE A 102 -11.65 8.40 3.44
C ILE A 102 -11.82 7.43 2.28
N SER A 103 -12.38 7.94 1.18
CA SER A 103 -12.58 7.17 -0.04
C SER A 103 -11.36 7.19 -0.95
N LEU A 104 -11.33 6.29 -1.94
CA LEU A 104 -10.33 6.36 -2.99
C LEU A 104 -10.40 7.70 -3.74
N ASP A 105 -11.60 8.20 -4.03
CA ASP A 105 -11.81 9.44 -4.77
C ASP A 105 -11.28 10.67 -4.00
N ASP A 106 -11.32 10.65 -2.67
CA ASP A 106 -10.68 11.68 -1.82
C ASP A 106 -9.16 11.71 -2.02
N VAL A 107 -8.51 10.53 -1.96
CA VAL A 107 -7.07 10.40 -2.16
C VAL A 107 -6.67 10.79 -3.59
N LEU A 108 -7.45 10.35 -4.59
CA LEU A 108 -7.22 10.70 -5.99
C LEU A 108 -7.40 12.20 -6.26
N THR A 109 -8.34 12.86 -5.58
CA THR A 109 -8.52 14.31 -5.68
C THR A 109 -7.26 15.05 -5.22
N LEU A 110 -6.70 14.67 -4.07
CA LEU A 110 -5.43 15.23 -3.60
C LEU A 110 -4.27 14.90 -4.54
N TRP A 111 -4.19 13.65 -5.00
CA TRP A 111 -3.13 13.20 -5.91
C TRP A 111 -3.14 13.95 -7.24
N ASN A 112 -4.29 14.04 -7.90
CA ASN A 112 -4.43 14.65 -9.22
C ASN A 112 -4.11 16.16 -9.22
N GLY A 113 -4.35 16.84 -8.09
CA GLY A 113 -4.02 18.26 -7.91
C GLY A 113 -2.61 18.52 -7.37
N SER A 114 -1.77 17.49 -7.20
CA SER A 114 -0.51 17.61 -6.46
C SER A 114 0.72 17.99 -7.29
N PHE A 115 1.72 18.54 -6.62
CA PHE A 115 3.06 18.72 -7.17
C PHE A 115 3.65 17.39 -7.66
N ALA A 116 3.53 16.31 -6.88
CA ALA A 116 4.03 14.98 -7.26
C ALA A 116 3.51 14.53 -8.63
N LYS A 117 2.19 14.63 -8.84
CA LYS A 117 1.56 14.32 -10.13
C LYS A 117 2.07 15.21 -11.26
N SER A 118 2.25 16.51 -11.01
CA SER A 118 2.80 17.45 -12.01
C SER A 118 4.22 17.09 -12.47
N LYS A 119 4.96 16.33 -11.65
CA LYS A 119 6.30 15.81 -11.94
C LYS A 119 6.29 14.38 -12.48
N ALA A 120 5.13 13.88 -12.89
CA ALA A 120 4.95 12.53 -13.42
C ALA A 120 5.44 11.41 -12.47
N LYS A 121 5.35 11.66 -11.16
CA LYS A 121 5.58 10.61 -10.15
C LYS A 121 4.44 9.57 -10.20
N VAL A 122 4.71 8.37 -9.71
CA VAL A 122 3.75 7.26 -9.55
C VAL A 122 3.28 7.20 -8.10
N LEU A 123 1.98 7.00 -7.87
CA LEU A 123 1.41 6.74 -6.56
C LEU A 123 1.28 5.22 -6.32
N VAL A 124 1.77 4.75 -5.18
CA VAL A 124 1.63 3.35 -4.74
C VAL A 124 0.85 3.34 -3.44
N LEU A 125 -0.32 2.71 -3.44
CA LEU A 125 -1.14 2.52 -2.24
C LEU A 125 -0.97 1.08 -1.75
N VAL A 126 -0.56 0.89 -0.51
CA VAL A 126 -0.52 -0.42 0.16
C VAL A 126 -1.56 -0.40 1.27
N LEU A 127 -2.58 -1.25 1.15
CA LEU A 127 -3.79 -1.21 1.97
C LEU A 127 -3.92 -2.49 2.78
N ASP A 128 -3.53 -2.42 4.05
CA ASP A 128 -3.75 -3.44 5.07
C ASP A 128 -5.05 -3.19 5.83
N SER A 129 -6.16 -3.38 5.12
CA SER A 129 -7.51 -3.19 5.66
C SER A 129 -8.52 -4.15 5.05
N CYS A 130 -9.59 -4.43 5.81
CA CYS A 130 -10.73 -5.21 5.34
C CYS A 130 -11.31 -4.63 4.05
N HIS A 131 -11.71 -5.49 3.12
CA HIS A 131 -12.34 -5.10 1.86
C HIS A 131 -11.52 -4.14 0.97
N SER A 132 -10.21 -4.00 1.23
CA SER A 132 -9.30 -3.13 0.46
C SER A 132 -9.27 -3.43 -1.04
N GLY A 133 -9.65 -4.65 -1.45
CA GLY A 133 -9.80 -5.02 -2.86
C GLY A 133 -10.85 -4.21 -3.62
N TRP A 134 -11.78 -3.51 -2.94
CA TRP A 134 -12.67 -2.55 -3.61
C TRP A 134 -11.90 -1.45 -4.34
N TRP A 135 -10.83 -0.94 -3.74
CA TRP A 135 -10.01 0.11 -4.35
C TRP A 135 -9.27 -0.42 -5.59
N VAL A 136 -8.85 -1.69 -5.58
CA VAL A 136 -8.23 -2.36 -6.74
C VAL A 136 -9.21 -2.45 -7.92
N GLU A 137 -10.44 -2.89 -7.67
CA GLU A 137 -11.47 -2.94 -8.72
C GLU A 137 -11.83 -1.55 -9.24
N ARG A 138 -11.98 -0.58 -8.33
CA ARG A 138 -12.28 0.80 -8.71
C ARG A 138 -11.18 1.41 -9.56
N ALA A 139 -9.91 1.19 -9.20
CA ALA A 139 -8.76 1.66 -9.97
C ALA A 139 -8.67 1.01 -11.36
N ARG A 140 -9.01 -0.29 -11.45
CA ARG A 140 -9.14 -0.99 -12.73
C ARG A 140 -10.21 -0.35 -13.61
N ASP A 141 -11.39 -0.10 -13.05
CA ASP A 141 -12.53 0.44 -13.79
C ASP A 141 -12.27 1.89 -14.24
N LEU A 142 -11.55 2.67 -13.42
CA LEU A 142 -11.09 4.03 -13.75
C LEU A 142 -9.87 4.05 -14.69
N LYS A 143 -9.22 2.91 -14.93
CA LYS A 143 -8.00 2.78 -15.74
C LYS A 143 -6.90 3.76 -15.31
N LEU A 144 -6.66 3.89 -14.00
CA LEU A 144 -5.70 4.86 -13.46
C LEU A 144 -4.28 4.61 -14.03
N PRO A 145 -3.65 5.59 -14.70
CA PRO A 145 -2.43 5.35 -15.47
C PRO A 145 -1.15 5.38 -14.61
N ASP A 146 -1.19 6.02 -13.45
CA ASP A 146 -0.04 6.33 -12.60
C ASP A 146 -0.29 5.99 -11.12
N VAL A 147 -1.27 5.13 -10.86
CA VAL A 147 -1.61 4.65 -9.53
C VAL A 147 -1.49 3.14 -9.51
N ILE A 148 -0.74 2.61 -8.55
CA ILE A 148 -0.63 1.18 -8.24
C ILE A 148 -1.32 0.97 -6.89
N ILE A 149 -2.13 -0.08 -6.77
CA ILE A 149 -2.79 -0.42 -5.50
C ILE A 149 -2.47 -1.87 -5.15
N GLN A 150 -1.90 -2.08 -3.98
CA GLN A 150 -1.68 -3.36 -3.33
C GLN A 150 -2.70 -3.48 -2.19
N ALA A 151 -3.70 -4.32 -2.36
CA ALA A 151 -4.67 -4.65 -1.31
C ALA A 151 -4.25 -5.92 -0.56
N ALA A 152 -4.48 -5.94 0.75
CA ALA A 152 -4.23 -7.11 1.58
C ALA A 152 -5.23 -8.24 1.31
N CYS A 153 -6.45 -7.91 0.87
CA CYS A 153 -7.52 -8.88 0.61
C CYS A 153 -8.35 -8.50 -0.63
N SER A 154 -9.22 -9.41 -1.08
CA SER A 154 -10.23 -9.09 -2.10
C SER A 154 -11.39 -8.26 -1.51
N LYS A 155 -12.22 -7.67 -2.37
CA LYS A 155 -13.35 -6.81 -1.94
C LYS A 155 -14.36 -7.53 -1.03
N THR A 156 -14.49 -8.84 -1.12
CA THR A 156 -15.46 -9.64 -0.34
C THR A 156 -14.86 -10.22 0.94
N GLN A 157 -13.60 -9.95 1.24
CA GLN A 157 -12.88 -10.54 2.36
C GLN A 157 -12.53 -9.49 3.41
N THR A 158 -12.44 -9.96 4.65
CA THR A 158 -11.79 -9.22 5.75
C THR A 158 -10.35 -9.67 5.85
N THR A 159 -9.49 -8.81 6.40
CA THR A 159 -8.12 -9.19 6.75
C THR A 159 -8.08 -9.72 8.18
N LEU A 160 -7.20 -10.71 8.44
CA LEU A 160 -6.77 -10.99 9.80
C LEU A 160 -5.66 -10.01 10.18
N ASP A 161 -5.78 -9.47 11.37
CA ASP A 161 -4.82 -8.57 11.99
C ASP A 161 -3.39 -9.15 11.93
N GLY A 162 -2.44 -8.35 11.41
CA GLY A 162 -1.01 -8.71 11.29
C GLY A 162 -0.66 -9.79 10.26
N SER A 163 -1.65 -10.45 9.64
CA SER A 163 -1.40 -11.56 8.72
C SER A 163 -0.74 -11.11 7.41
N PHE A 164 -1.21 -10.00 6.83
CA PHE A 164 -0.71 -9.49 5.57
C PHE A 164 0.72 -8.96 5.69
N ASN A 165 1.00 -8.14 6.70
CA ASN A 165 2.29 -7.45 6.80
C ASN A 165 3.46 -8.41 6.98
N ALA A 166 3.31 -9.40 7.86
CA ALA A 166 4.36 -10.40 8.09
C ALA A 166 4.73 -11.12 6.78
N VAL A 167 3.72 -11.57 6.03
CA VAL A 167 3.92 -12.26 4.74
C VAL A 167 4.46 -11.28 3.70
N PHE A 168 3.96 -10.05 3.65
CA PHE A 168 4.39 -9.03 2.70
C PHE A 168 5.84 -8.62 2.90
N ILE A 169 6.29 -8.42 4.14
CA ILE A 169 7.68 -8.09 4.48
C ILE A 169 8.62 -9.24 4.11
N ASP A 170 8.26 -10.48 4.46
CA ASP A 170 9.02 -11.66 4.05
C ASP A 170 9.10 -11.74 2.52
N TYR A 171 7.97 -11.49 1.86
CA TYR A 171 7.90 -11.44 0.41
C TYR A 171 8.81 -10.35 -0.17
N GLN A 172 9.00 -9.20 0.49
CA GLN A 172 9.97 -8.18 0.06
C GLN A 172 11.42 -8.64 0.24
N LYS A 173 11.77 -9.26 1.37
CA LYS A 173 13.15 -9.66 1.70
C LYS A 173 13.76 -10.69 0.76
N LEU A 174 12.93 -11.49 0.10
CA LEU A 174 13.42 -12.64 -0.64
C LEU A 174 13.96 -12.25 -2.03
N ALA A 175 14.98 -12.96 -2.50
CA ALA A 175 15.36 -12.83 -3.91
C ALA A 175 14.15 -13.20 -4.80
N PRO A 176 14.07 -12.73 -6.06
CA PRO A 176 12.98 -13.10 -6.98
C PRO A 176 12.73 -14.61 -7.14
N ALA A 177 13.71 -15.46 -6.79
CA ALA A 177 13.63 -16.91 -6.80
C ALA A 177 13.39 -17.58 -5.41
N GLY A 178 13.28 -16.81 -4.32
CA GLY A 178 13.38 -17.32 -2.95
C GLY A 178 12.09 -17.86 -2.32
N ILE A 179 10.94 -17.28 -2.63
CA ILE A 179 9.61 -17.83 -2.31
C ILE A 179 8.77 -17.71 -3.58
N SER A 180 8.15 -18.81 -3.99
CA SER A 180 7.17 -18.75 -5.05
C SER A 180 5.99 -17.88 -4.59
N HIS A 181 5.40 -17.12 -5.50
CA HIS A 181 4.20 -16.33 -5.23
C HIS A 181 3.13 -17.18 -4.53
N ASP A 182 2.95 -18.42 -4.97
CA ASP A 182 1.99 -19.38 -4.41
C ASP A 182 2.29 -19.74 -2.95
N THR A 183 3.57 -19.85 -2.58
CA THR A 183 3.98 -20.09 -1.19
C THR A 183 3.65 -18.88 -0.30
N ALA A 184 3.84 -17.65 -0.79
CA ALA A 184 3.43 -16.46 -0.05
C ALA A 184 1.91 -16.41 0.14
N MET A 185 1.15 -16.66 -0.93
CA MET A 185 -0.31 -16.70 -0.88
C MET A 185 -0.84 -17.80 0.04
N SER A 186 -0.19 -18.96 0.08
CA SER A 186 -0.57 -20.06 1.00
C SER A 186 -0.46 -19.68 2.47
N ARG A 187 0.43 -18.75 2.84
CA ARG A 187 0.57 -18.24 4.22
C ARG A 187 -0.55 -17.29 4.62
N MET A 188 -1.36 -16.81 3.66
CA MET A 188 -2.54 -15.98 3.90
C MET A 188 -3.82 -16.80 4.13
N VAL A 189 -3.69 -18.13 4.19
CA VAL A 189 -4.78 -19.07 4.45
C VAL A 189 -4.61 -19.67 5.85
N LEU A 190 -5.63 -19.54 6.68
CA LEU A 190 -5.73 -20.20 7.98
C LEU A 190 -6.60 -21.45 7.86
N THR A 191 -6.04 -22.60 8.24
CA THR A 191 -6.75 -23.88 8.26
C THR A 191 -6.92 -24.40 9.69
N ARG A 192 -7.98 -25.16 9.92
CA ARG A 192 -8.20 -25.96 11.14
C ARG A 192 -8.49 -27.39 10.73
N GLY A 193 -7.47 -28.24 10.76
CA GLY A 193 -7.51 -29.53 10.07
C GLY A 193 -7.54 -29.31 8.55
N ASP A 194 -8.44 -29.99 7.86
CA ASP A 194 -8.62 -29.89 6.40
C ASP A 194 -9.55 -28.73 5.98
N THR A 195 -10.11 -27.99 6.95
CA THR A 195 -11.05 -26.90 6.68
C THR A 195 -10.34 -25.55 6.66
N ILE A 196 -10.52 -24.79 5.59
CA ILE A 196 -10.15 -23.38 5.54
C ILE A 196 -11.10 -22.59 6.45
N VAL A 197 -10.56 -22.00 7.52
CA VAL A 197 -11.33 -21.20 8.48
C VAL A 197 -11.24 -19.71 8.19
N HIS A 198 -10.17 -19.28 7.53
CA HIS A 198 -10.03 -17.94 7.00
C HIS A 198 -9.13 -17.96 5.78
N GLU A 199 -9.49 -17.21 4.75
CA GLU A 199 -8.67 -17.05 3.56
C GLU A 199 -8.68 -15.56 3.19
N CYS A 200 -7.49 -15.01 3.07
CA CYS A 200 -7.26 -13.66 2.64
C CYS A 200 -6.49 -13.71 1.32
N ARG A 201 -7.06 -13.18 0.24
CA ARG A 201 -6.42 -13.15 -1.08
C ARG A 201 -5.98 -11.74 -1.43
N PRO A 202 -4.70 -11.38 -1.20
CA PRO A 202 -4.14 -10.15 -1.71
C PRO A 202 -4.44 -9.97 -3.19
N CYS A 203 -4.72 -8.74 -3.60
CA CYS A 203 -4.95 -8.39 -5.00
C CYS A 203 -4.30 -7.05 -5.32
N VAL A 204 -3.98 -6.84 -6.59
CA VAL A 204 -3.16 -5.72 -7.03
C VAL A 204 -3.74 -5.10 -8.28
N TYR A 205 -3.87 -3.78 -8.29
CA TYR A 205 -4.04 -3.03 -9.53
C TYR A 205 -2.68 -2.53 -10.03
N VAL A 206 -2.37 -2.85 -11.28
CA VAL A 206 -1.22 -2.30 -12.01
C VAL A 206 -1.70 -1.62 -13.29
N PRO A 207 -1.29 -0.37 -13.58
CA PRO A 207 -1.60 0.29 -14.84
C PRO A 207 -1.17 -0.56 -16.05
N ARG A 208 -1.83 -0.36 -17.18
CA ARG A 208 -1.51 -1.11 -18.40
C ARG A 208 -0.05 -0.88 -18.81
N GLY A 209 0.70 -1.96 -18.99
CA GLY A 209 2.13 -1.91 -19.31
C GLY A 209 3.04 -1.69 -18.10
N GLY A 210 2.48 -1.54 -16.90
CA GLY A 210 3.23 -1.49 -15.65
C GLY A 210 3.82 -2.85 -15.27
N ALA A 211 4.93 -2.83 -14.55
CA ALA A 211 5.59 -4.02 -14.04
C ALA A 211 4.95 -4.48 -12.71
N LYS A 212 5.02 -5.78 -12.42
CA LYS A 212 4.61 -6.36 -11.11
C LYS A 212 5.56 -5.99 -9.96
N TYR A 213 6.48 -5.10 -10.25
CA TYR A 213 7.49 -4.65 -9.32
C TYR A 213 7.95 -3.24 -9.69
N ILE A 214 8.42 -2.52 -8.68
CA ILE A 214 8.95 -1.17 -8.82
C ILE A 214 10.43 -1.27 -8.49
N LEU A 215 11.28 -1.12 -9.50
CA LEU A 215 12.73 -1.11 -9.32
C LEU A 215 13.12 0.21 -8.69
N CYS A 216 13.71 0.22 -7.51
CA CYS A 216 14.35 1.40 -6.96
C CYS A 216 15.74 1.54 -7.58
N SER A 217 15.91 2.42 -8.57
CA SER A 217 17.18 2.64 -9.24
C SER A 217 18.30 3.10 -8.30
N ALA A 218 17.96 3.80 -7.20
CA ALA A 218 18.93 4.31 -6.25
C ALA A 218 19.68 3.17 -5.54
N THR A 219 19.02 2.01 -5.40
CA THR A 219 19.52 0.88 -4.61
C THR A 219 19.67 -0.40 -5.43
N GLY A 220 19.07 -0.43 -6.63
CA GLY A 220 18.90 -1.64 -7.44
C GLY A 220 17.89 -2.63 -6.84
N GLN A 221 17.23 -2.30 -5.72
CA GLN A 221 16.28 -3.19 -5.07
C GLN A 221 14.89 -3.06 -5.67
N THR A 222 14.08 -4.09 -5.50
CA THR A 222 12.80 -4.22 -6.17
C THR A 222 11.67 -4.30 -5.14
N PHE A 223 10.75 -3.33 -5.17
CA PHE A 223 9.47 -3.41 -4.46
C PHE A 223 8.56 -4.34 -5.22
N LYS A 224 8.21 -5.48 -4.61
CA LYS A 224 7.41 -6.52 -5.26
C LYS A 224 5.96 -6.39 -4.85
N LEU A 225 5.06 -6.55 -5.81
CA LEU A 225 3.63 -6.63 -5.57
C LEU A 225 3.23 -8.10 -5.35
N MET A 226 2.28 -8.34 -4.44
CA MET A 226 1.83 -9.66 -4.00
C MET A 226 0.33 -9.82 -4.22
N GLY A 227 -0.12 -10.96 -4.73
CA GLY A 227 -1.52 -11.22 -5.02
C GLY A 227 -1.92 -11.19 -6.49
N ASP A 228 -3.22 -11.42 -6.70
CA ASP A 228 -3.84 -11.51 -8.01
C ASP A 228 -3.79 -10.17 -8.74
N VAL A 229 -3.26 -10.17 -9.96
CA VAL A 229 -3.02 -8.93 -10.71
C VAL A 229 -4.21 -8.58 -11.59
N HIS A 230 -4.75 -7.39 -11.36
CA HIS A 230 -5.76 -6.74 -12.17
C HIS A 230 -5.10 -5.62 -12.98
N THR A 231 -5.16 -5.72 -14.29
CA THR A 231 -4.72 -4.67 -15.21
C THR A 231 -5.93 -3.96 -15.81
N ALA A 232 -5.79 -2.67 -16.15
CA ALA A 232 -6.79 -2.00 -16.97
C ALA A 232 -6.97 -2.76 -18.30
N SER A 233 -8.15 -3.36 -18.52
CA SER A 233 -8.48 -4.03 -19.77
C SER A 233 -8.60 -2.99 -20.89
N GLY A 234 -8.07 -3.36 -22.07
CA GLY A 234 -8.20 -2.59 -23.31
C GLY A 234 -9.65 -2.40 -23.69
#